data_AF-A0A7C1V173-F1
#
_entry.id   AF-A0A7C1V173-F1
#
_cell.length_a   1.000
_cell.length_b   1.000
_cell.length_c   1.000
_cell.angle_alpha   90.00
_cell.angle_beta   90.00
_cell.angle_gamma   90.00
#
_symmetry.space_group_name_H-M   'P 1'
#
loop_
_entity.id
_entity.type
_entity.pdbx_description
1 polymer ?
#
loop_
_entity_poly.entity_id
_entity_poly.type
_entity_poly.pdbx_seq_one_letter_code
_entity_poly.pdbx_strand_id
1 'polypeptide(L)'
;MKASAFLTALAILFLTLACCCCTWLTNFDWERFVEPLVTVVVEETTTPEPTPVVTREPVSDTATETETLLETTVVPVRDLHELAIRLRGLHADTPRTVNPQGSPDYEVGTRRLFHVSNVDTDEQFDVYAILKYKTDHVYMWVEEGVRFDQDRLKAAADL
;
A
#
# COMPACT_ATOMS: atom_id res chain seq x y z
N MET A 1 50.76 31.32 -27.68
CA MET A 1 50.34 32.44 -26.80
C MET A 1 49.01 33.09 -27.18
N LYS A 2 48.54 33.05 -28.45
CA LYS A 2 47.28 33.73 -28.86
C LYS A 2 45.98 32.98 -28.45
N ALA A 3 46.00 31.65 -28.34
CA ALA A 3 44.80 30.86 -28.02
C ALA A 3 44.34 30.99 -26.55
N SER A 4 45.27 31.11 -25.60
CA SER A 4 44.93 31.28 -24.16
C SER A 4 44.34 32.65 -23.84
N ALA A 5 44.75 33.69 -24.58
CA ALA A 5 44.19 35.03 -24.45
C ALA A 5 42.76 35.12 -25.04
N PHE A 6 42.49 34.38 -26.11
CA PHE A 6 41.14 34.29 -26.69
C PHE A 6 40.17 33.51 -25.79
N LEU A 7 40.61 32.40 -25.19
CA LEU A 7 39.78 31.61 -24.29
C LEU A 7 39.44 32.36 -22.98
N THR A 8 40.39 33.13 -22.44
CA THR A 8 40.15 33.96 -21.26
C THR A 8 39.23 35.14 -21.57
N ALA A 9 39.39 35.80 -22.73
CA ALA A 9 38.47 36.85 -23.17
C ALA A 9 37.03 36.34 -23.37
N LEU A 10 36.88 35.13 -23.92
CA LEU A 10 35.56 34.52 -24.16
C LEU A 10 34.88 34.07 -22.87
N ALA A 11 35.65 33.58 -21.90
CA ALA A 11 35.15 33.23 -20.57
C ALA A 11 34.68 34.47 -19.77
N ILE A 12 35.44 35.58 -19.83
CA ILE A 12 35.06 36.83 -19.17
C ILE A 12 33.82 37.43 -19.82
N LEU A 13 33.69 37.37 -21.15
CA LEU A 13 32.50 37.84 -21.88
C LEU A 13 31.24 37.05 -21.49
N PHE A 14 31.35 35.73 -21.33
CA PHE A 14 30.22 34.90 -20.89
C PHE A 14 29.81 35.20 -19.45
N LEU A 15 30.79 35.46 -18.56
CA LEU A 15 30.53 35.77 -17.16
C LEU A 15 29.84 37.14 -16.99
N THR A 16 30.20 38.13 -17.81
CA THR A 16 29.58 39.46 -17.78
C THR A 16 28.19 39.46 -18.42
N LEU A 17 27.96 38.69 -19.50
CA LEU A 17 26.63 38.52 -20.07
C LEU A 17 25.67 37.82 -19.10
N ALA A 18 26.14 36.78 -18.41
CA ALA A 18 25.34 36.08 -17.39
C ALA A 18 24.99 37.00 -16.20
N CYS A 19 25.93 37.83 -15.75
CA CYS A 19 25.71 38.77 -14.65
C CYS A 19 24.77 39.94 -15.02
N CYS A 20 24.85 40.45 -16.25
CA CYS A 20 23.92 41.47 -16.75
C CYS A 20 22.48 40.93 -16.92
N CYS A 21 22.30 39.66 -17.32
CA CYS A 21 20.96 39.08 -17.43
C CYS A 21 20.26 38.89 -16.08
N CYS A 22 21.01 38.61 -15.00
CA CYS A 22 20.41 38.40 -13.67
C CYS A 22 19.99 39.70 -12.97
N THR A 23 20.58 40.85 -13.33
CA THR A 23 20.28 42.14 -12.70
C THR A 23 19.18 42.94 -13.40
N TRP A 24 18.96 42.69 -14.70
CA TRP A 24 17.89 43.34 -15.48
C TRP A 24 16.50 42.70 -15.30
N LEU A 25 16.43 41.38 -15.09
CA LEU A 25 15.15 40.68 -14.93
C LEU A 25 14.57 40.75 -13.51
N THR A 26 15.37 41.09 -12.50
CA THR A 26 14.95 41.15 -11.09
C THR A 26 14.48 42.53 -10.63
N ASN A 27 14.77 43.59 -11.40
CA ASN A 27 14.29 44.96 -11.15
C ASN A 27 13.22 45.41 -12.15
N PHE A 28 12.62 44.48 -12.88
CA PHE A 28 11.45 44.78 -13.69
C PHE A 28 10.23 44.83 -12.78
N ASP A 29 9.84 46.04 -12.39
CA ASP A 29 8.69 46.32 -11.53
C ASP A 29 7.38 46.01 -12.29
N TRP A 30 6.98 44.74 -12.25
CA TRP A 30 5.81 44.22 -12.94
C TRP A 30 4.51 44.85 -12.43
N GLU A 31 4.50 45.37 -11.20
CA GLU A 31 3.30 45.96 -10.58
C GLU A 31 2.88 47.29 -11.23
N ARG A 32 3.82 48.04 -11.81
CA ARG A 32 3.51 49.29 -12.54
C ARG A 32 2.75 49.06 -13.85
N PHE A 33 2.84 47.86 -14.42
CA PHE A 33 2.13 47.52 -15.67
C PHE A 33 0.70 47.00 -15.44
N VAL A 34 0.34 46.71 -14.18
CA VAL A 34 -0.96 46.10 -13.83
C VAL A 34 -1.87 47.01 -13.03
N GLU A 35 -1.62 48.33 -12.97
CA GLU A 35 -2.66 49.25 -12.54
C GLU A 35 -3.77 49.28 -13.61
N PRO A 36 -4.97 48.75 -13.33
CA PRO A 36 -6.07 48.91 -14.25
C PRO A 36 -6.61 50.32 -14.05
N LEU A 37 -6.21 51.25 -14.90
CA LEU A 37 -7.06 52.41 -15.18
C LEU A 37 -8.34 51.86 -15.82
N VAL A 38 -9.43 51.95 -15.07
CA VAL A 38 -10.84 51.74 -15.43
C VAL A 38 -11.49 50.71 -14.49
N THR A 39 -12.09 51.22 -13.42
CA THR A 39 -13.19 50.54 -12.72
C THR A 39 -14.45 50.76 -13.56
N VAL A 40 -14.78 49.82 -14.46
CA VAL A 40 -16.14 49.73 -14.99
C VAL A 40 -16.99 49.15 -13.87
N VAL A 41 -17.91 49.95 -13.31
CA VAL A 41 -18.98 49.41 -12.48
C VAL A 41 -19.96 48.75 -13.44
N VAL A 42 -19.75 47.46 -13.72
CA VAL A 42 -20.76 46.62 -14.37
C VAL A 42 -21.75 46.25 -13.28
N GLU A 43 -22.92 46.87 -13.31
CA GLU A 43 -24.05 46.42 -12.50
C GLU A 43 -24.57 45.11 -13.10
N GLU A 44 -24.05 43.98 -12.62
CA GLU A 44 -24.51 42.66 -13.01
C GLU A 44 -25.96 42.48 -12.53
N THR A 45 -26.91 42.70 -13.43
CA THR A 45 -28.26 42.18 -13.24
C THR A 45 -28.19 40.68 -13.42
N THR A 46 -28.11 39.93 -12.31
CA THR A 46 -28.16 38.47 -12.29
C THR A 46 -29.50 37.99 -12.85
N THR A 47 -29.58 37.80 -14.16
CA THR A 47 -30.65 36.98 -14.75
C THR A 47 -30.32 35.54 -14.38
N PRO A 48 -31.15 34.84 -13.59
CA PRO A 48 -30.86 33.47 -13.21
C PRO A 48 -30.80 32.60 -14.47
N GLU A 49 -29.64 32.01 -14.73
CA GLU A 49 -29.48 30.98 -15.75
C GLU A 49 -30.41 29.81 -15.37
N PRO A 50 -31.23 29.27 -16.30
CA PRO A 50 -32.15 28.19 -15.98
C PRO A 50 -31.33 26.99 -15.48
N THR A 51 -31.44 26.70 -14.19
CA THR A 51 -30.83 25.51 -13.60
C THR A 51 -31.41 24.29 -14.32
N PRO A 52 -30.58 23.40 -14.90
CA PRO A 52 -31.09 22.20 -15.54
C PRO A 52 -31.88 21.38 -14.51
N VAL A 53 -33.20 21.31 -14.71
CA VAL A 53 -34.07 20.47 -13.88
C VAL A 53 -33.83 19.03 -14.33
N VAL A 54 -33.18 18.25 -13.47
CA VAL A 54 -33.05 16.80 -13.66
C VAL A 54 -34.43 16.18 -13.44
N THR A 55 -35.17 15.97 -14.52
CA THR A 55 -36.41 15.20 -14.51
C THR A 55 -36.04 13.74 -14.25
N ARG A 56 -36.35 13.25 -13.04
CA ARG A 56 -36.24 11.83 -12.73
C ARG A 56 -37.52 11.15 -13.18
N GLU A 57 -37.38 10.09 -13.97
CA GLU A 57 -38.50 9.20 -14.24
C GLU A 57 -39.00 8.59 -12.92
N PRO A 58 -40.32 8.35 -12.80
CA PRO A 58 -40.87 7.66 -11.64
C PRO A 58 -40.24 6.28 -11.51
N VAL A 59 -40.03 5.83 -10.26
CA VAL A 59 -39.51 4.49 -9.97
C VAL A 59 -40.47 3.46 -10.57
N SER A 60 -39.94 2.61 -11.46
CA SER A 60 -40.74 1.53 -12.06
C SER A 60 -41.08 0.45 -11.04
N ASP A 61 -42.19 -0.27 -11.24
CA ASP A 61 -42.59 -1.39 -10.38
C ASP A 61 -41.48 -2.45 -10.28
N THR A 62 -40.77 -2.72 -11.38
CA THR A 62 -39.63 -3.66 -11.41
C THR A 62 -38.49 -3.23 -10.49
N ALA A 63 -38.25 -1.92 -10.33
CA ALA A 63 -37.22 -1.42 -9.43
C ALA A 63 -37.60 -1.68 -7.96
N THR A 64 -38.87 -1.44 -7.59
CA THR A 64 -39.42 -1.72 -6.25
C THR A 64 -39.40 -3.21 -5.92
N GLU A 65 -39.75 -4.07 -6.90
CA GLU A 65 -39.65 -5.53 -6.75
C GLU A 65 -38.21 -5.99 -6.56
N THR A 66 -37.28 -5.42 -7.32
CA THR A 66 -35.84 -5.75 -7.20
C THR A 66 -35.28 -5.32 -5.84
N GLU A 67 -35.63 -4.12 -5.36
CA GLU A 67 -35.24 -3.64 -4.03
C GLU A 67 -35.76 -4.59 -2.95
N THR A 68 -37.05 -4.94 -2.99
CA THR A 68 -37.66 -5.90 -2.04
C THR A 68 -36.93 -7.25 -2.08
N LEU A 69 -36.56 -7.74 -3.26
CA LEU A 69 -35.84 -8.99 -3.40
C LEU A 69 -34.42 -8.92 -2.80
N LEU A 70 -33.73 -7.79 -2.97
CA LEU A 70 -32.40 -7.58 -2.40
C LEU A 70 -32.45 -7.45 -0.88
N GLU A 71 -33.46 -6.77 -0.33
CA GLU A 71 -33.65 -6.60 1.11
C GLU A 71 -34.03 -7.91 1.82
N THR A 72 -34.79 -8.77 1.14
CA THR A 72 -35.30 -10.03 1.71
C THR A 72 -34.44 -11.25 1.39
N THR A 73 -33.49 -11.11 0.46
CA THR A 73 -32.57 -12.19 0.09
C THR A 73 -31.63 -12.52 1.23
N VAL A 74 -31.68 -13.77 1.69
CA VAL A 74 -30.69 -14.30 2.63
C VAL A 74 -29.45 -14.72 1.83
N VAL A 75 -28.40 -13.90 1.91
CA VAL A 75 -27.09 -14.24 1.30
C VAL A 75 -26.39 -15.29 2.18
N PRO A 76 -26.07 -16.48 1.66
CA PRO A 76 -25.37 -17.49 2.45
C PRO A 76 -23.96 -17.04 2.83
N VAL A 77 -23.51 -17.44 4.02
CA VAL A 77 -22.14 -17.19 4.48
C VAL A 77 -21.14 -17.86 3.54
N ARG A 78 -20.09 -17.13 3.16
CA ARG A 78 -18.98 -17.65 2.34
C ARG A 78 -18.05 -18.53 3.16
N ASP A 79 -18.55 -19.65 3.67
CA ASP A 79 -17.72 -20.70 4.28
C ASP A 79 -17.05 -21.50 3.16
N LEU A 80 -15.74 -21.32 2.99
CA LEU A 80 -14.98 -21.99 1.93
C LEU A 80 -15.00 -23.52 2.06
N HIS A 81 -15.11 -24.05 3.28
CA HIS A 81 -15.21 -25.50 3.50
C HIS A 81 -16.55 -26.04 3.00
N GLU A 82 -17.66 -25.39 3.35
CA GLU A 82 -19.00 -25.77 2.85
C GLU A 82 -19.10 -25.60 1.33
N LEU A 83 -18.59 -24.50 0.79
CA LEU A 83 -18.58 -24.26 -0.65
C LEU A 83 -17.75 -25.29 -1.41
N ALA A 84 -16.63 -25.75 -0.83
CA ALA A 84 -15.84 -26.81 -1.44
C ALA A 84 -16.61 -28.14 -1.45
N ILE A 85 -17.33 -28.47 -0.38
CA ILE A 85 -18.21 -29.64 -0.34
C ILE A 85 -19.32 -29.51 -1.40
N ARG A 86 -20.06 -28.39 -1.40
CA ARG A 86 -21.22 -28.19 -2.27
C ARG A 86 -20.88 -28.04 -3.75
N LEU A 87 -19.80 -27.32 -4.07
CA LEU A 87 -19.52 -26.87 -5.43
C LEU A 87 -18.25 -27.49 -6.04
N ARG A 88 -17.31 -27.99 -5.22
CA ARG A 88 -16.06 -28.62 -5.69
C ARG A 88 -16.05 -30.14 -5.55
N GLY A 89 -17.13 -30.74 -5.05
CA GLY A 89 -17.26 -32.19 -4.92
C GLY A 89 -16.40 -32.80 -3.80
N LEU A 90 -16.00 -32.00 -2.80
CA LEU A 90 -15.41 -32.56 -1.58
C LEU A 90 -16.43 -33.45 -0.87
N HIS A 91 -15.95 -34.52 -0.22
CA HIS A 91 -16.81 -35.40 0.56
C HIS A 91 -17.44 -34.62 1.73
N ALA A 92 -18.70 -34.93 2.09
CA ALA A 92 -19.39 -34.25 3.19
C ALA A 92 -18.66 -34.42 4.53
N ASP A 93 -18.01 -35.56 4.74
CA ASP A 93 -17.23 -35.86 5.94
C ASP A 93 -15.81 -35.27 5.93
N THR A 94 -15.48 -34.40 4.96
CA THR A 94 -14.13 -33.79 4.90
C THR A 94 -13.87 -33.00 6.18
N PRO A 95 -12.83 -33.34 6.97
CA PRO A 95 -12.54 -32.62 8.20
C PRO A 95 -12.23 -31.14 7.92
N ARG A 96 -12.65 -30.25 8.82
CA ARG A 96 -12.33 -28.81 8.73
C ARG A 96 -10.84 -28.51 8.92
N THR A 97 -10.15 -29.37 9.65
CA THR A 97 -8.71 -29.27 9.90
C THR A 97 -8.07 -30.64 9.70
N VAL A 98 -6.89 -30.65 9.11
CA VAL A 98 -6.05 -31.86 8.98
C VAL A 98 -5.49 -32.32 10.33
N ASN A 99 -5.53 -31.44 11.34
CA ASN A 99 -5.02 -31.73 12.67
C ASN A 99 -6.03 -31.35 13.76
N PRO A 100 -7.06 -32.18 13.99
CA PRO A 100 -8.13 -31.88 14.95
C PRO A 100 -7.66 -31.90 16.41
N GLN A 101 -6.55 -32.58 16.70
CA GLN A 101 -5.97 -32.67 18.05
C GLN A 101 -4.98 -31.53 18.36
N GLY A 102 -4.77 -30.61 17.41
CA GLY A 102 -3.81 -29.51 17.56
C GLY A 102 -2.36 -29.95 17.35
N SER A 103 -1.43 -28.99 17.37
CA SER A 103 0.00 -29.30 17.25
C SER A 103 0.41 -30.32 18.31
N PRO A 104 1.28 -31.30 17.98
CA PRO A 104 1.87 -32.15 18.99
C PRO A 104 2.56 -31.32 20.07
N ASP A 105 2.42 -31.72 21.33
CA ASP A 105 3.12 -31.07 22.42
C ASP A 105 4.58 -31.53 22.48
N TYR A 106 5.50 -30.62 22.16
CA TYR A 106 6.93 -30.89 22.15
C TYR A 106 7.59 -30.45 23.43
N GLU A 107 8.50 -31.27 23.95
CA GLU A 107 9.33 -30.90 25.10
C GLU A 107 10.44 -29.92 24.71
N VAL A 108 10.75 -28.98 25.60
CA VAL A 108 11.91 -28.10 25.42
C VAL A 108 13.18 -28.96 25.33
N GLY A 109 14.01 -28.70 24.33
CA GLY A 109 15.17 -29.53 23.98
C GLY A 109 14.90 -30.53 22.86
N THR A 110 13.65 -30.71 22.42
CA THR A 110 13.34 -31.54 21.25
C THR A 110 14.08 -31.04 20.02
N ARG A 111 14.69 -31.96 19.26
CA ARG A 111 15.37 -31.68 17.99
C ARG A 111 14.52 -32.16 16.81
N ARG A 112 14.38 -31.33 15.78
CA ARG A 112 13.63 -31.66 14.55
C ARG A 112 14.30 -31.13 13.29
N LEU A 113 14.02 -31.80 12.17
CA LEU A 113 14.39 -31.35 10.83
C LEU A 113 13.34 -30.36 10.32
N PHE A 114 13.79 -29.26 9.75
CA PHE A 114 12.97 -28.25 9.07
C PHE A 114 13.44 -28.10 7.63
N HIS A 115 12.49 -28.03 6.71
CA HIS A 115 12.74 -27.71 5.31
C HIS A 115 12.64 -26.19 5.15
N VAL A 116 13.76 -25.54 4.83
CA VAL A 116 13.89 -24.08 4.77
C VAL A 116 14.00 -23.65 3.30
N SER A 117 13.40 -22.50 3.00
CA SER A 117 13.53 -21.85 1.70
C SER A 117 14.10 -20.46 1.92
N ASN A 118 15.19 -20.15 1.24
CA ASN A 118 15.78 -18.82 1.18
C ASN A 118 15.27 -18.11 -0.07
N VAL A 119 14.42 -17.09 0.12
CA VAL A 119 13.81 -16.34 -0.98
C VAL A 119 14.75 -15.33 -1.63
N ASP A 120 15.86 -14.98 -0.98
CA ASP A 120 16.88 -14.07 -1.54
C ASP A 120 17.78 -14.81 -2.53
N THR A 121 18.06 -16.10 -2.28
CA THR A 121 18.91 -16.95 -3.13
C THR A 121 18.15 -17.98 -3.97
N ASP A 122 16.84 -18.13 -3.75
CA ASP A 122 15.98 -19.17 -4.34
C ASP A 122 16.48 -20.60 -4.05
N GLU A 123 17.07 -20.80 -2.88
CA GLU A 123 17.61 -22.09 -2.44
C GLU A 123 16.69 -22.79 -1.45
N GLN A 124 16.70 -24.12 -1.49
CA GLN A 124 16.01 -24.99 -0.54
C GLN A 124 16.98 -25.96 0.11
N PHE A 125 16.95 -26.00 1.43
CA PHE A 125 17.85 -26.83 2.23
C PHE A 125 17.20 -27.21 3.55
N ASP A 126 17.79 -28.20 4.22
CA ASP A 126 17.29 -28.69 5.49
C ASP A 126 18.17 -28.21 6.64
N VAL A 127 17.53 -27.83 7.74
CA VAL A 127 18.21 -27.49 8.99
C VAL A 127 17.68 -28.33 10.14
N TYR A 128 18.56 -28.66 11.08
CA TYR A 128 18.11 -29.16 12.38
C TYR A 128 17.90 -27.99 13.32
N ALA A 129 16.77 -27.96 14.02
CA ALA A 129 16.48 -26.97 15.04
C ALA A 129 16.07 -27.65 16.35
N ILE A 130 16.36 -26.97 17.46
CA ILE A 130 16.06 -27.41 18.82
C ILE A 130 15.03 -26.45 19.41
N LEU A 131 13.97 -26.96 20.02
CA LEU A 131 12.99 -26.16 20.76
C LEU A 131 13.65 -25.57 22.00
N LYS A 132 13.78 -24.24 22.08
CA LYS A 132 14.47 -23.55 23.19
C LYS A 132 13.52 -22.93 24.21
N TYR A 133 12.29 -22.62 23.80
CA TYR A 133 11.26 -22.06 24.66
C TYR A 133 9.88 -22.35 24.07
N LYS A 134 8.86 -22.50 24.93
CA LYS A 134 7.46 -22.65 24.53
C LYS A 134 6.53 -21.93 25.50
N THR A 135 5.42 -21.43 24.96
CA THR A 135 4.23 -20.99 25.70
C THR A 135 3.05 -21.87 25.32
N ASP A 136 1.85 -21.57 25.81
CA ASP A 136 0.62 -22.29 25.45
C ASP A 136 0.28 -22.18 23.95
N HIS A 137 0.83 -21.18 23.24
CA HIS A 137 0.48 -20.89 21.84
C HIS A 137 1.68 -20.75 20.90
N VAL A 138 2.91 -20.71 21.42
CA VAL A 138 4.12 -20.42 20.63
C VAL A 138 5.24 -21.42 20.91
N TYR A 139 5.91 -21.90 19.85
CA TYR A 139 7.14 -22.68 19.93
C TYR A 139 8.31 -21.93 19.31
N MET A 140 9.35 -21.68 20.11
CA MET A 140 10.57 -21.00 19.69
C MET A 140 11.66 -22.01 19.37
N TRP A 141 11.74 -22.40 18.09
CA TRP A 141 12.78 -23.26 17.55
C TRP A 141 14.01 -22.43 17.19
N VAL A 142 15.20 -22.94 17.53
CA VAL A 142 16.47 -22.31 17.15
C VAL A 142 17.32 -23.34 16.42
N GLU A 143 17.87 -22.95 15.27
CA GLU A 143 18.80 -23.78 14.50
C GLU A 143 19.96 -24.28 15.37
N GLU A 144 20.29 -25.56 15.20
CA GLU A 144 21.34 -26.24 15.92
C GLU A 144 22.71 -25.60 15.61
N GLY A 145 23.42 -25.13 16.63
CA GLY A 145 24.74 -24.52 16.50
C GLY A 145 24.75 -22.99 16.37
N VAL A 146 23.59 -22.35 16.26
CA VAL A 146 23.48 -20.88 16.21
C VAL A 146 23.56 -20.29 17.62
N ARG A 147 24.29 -19.18 17.76
CA ARG A 147 24.33 -18.38 19.00
C ARG A 147 23.15 -17.41 19.03
N PHE A 148 22.48 -17.32 20.16
CA PHE A 148 21.33 -16.44 20.37
C PHE A 148 21.25 -15.99 21.83
N ASP A 149 20.46 -14.96 22.09
CA ASP A 149 20.17 -14.43 23.43
C ASP A 149 18.87 -15.06 23.95
N GLN A 150 18.97 -15.82 25.05
CA GLN A 150 17.83 -16.54 25.61
C GLN A 150 16.75 -15.59 26.16
N ASP A 151 17.13 -14.45 26.72
CA ASP A 151 16.17 -13.54 27.35
C ASP A 151 15.39 -12.78 26.27
N ARG A 152 16.06 -12.38 25.19
CA ARG A 152 15.38 -11.82 24.02
C ARG A 152 14.44 -12.81 23.34
N LEU A 153 14.83 -14.08 23.26
CA LEU A 153 13.98 -15.13 22.66
C LEU A 153 12.69 -15.30 23.46
N LYS A 154 12.77 -15.32 24.79
CA LYS A 154 11.60 -15.41 25.67
C LYS A 154 10.71 -14.18 25.54
N ALA A 155 11.30 -12.98 25.61
CA ALA A 155 10.56 -11.73 25.48
C ALA A 155 9.78 -11.64 24.15
N ALA A 156 10.29 -12.22 23.06
CA ALA A 156 9.58 -12.27 21.78
C ALA A 156 8.41 -13.26 21.76
N ALA A 157 8.47 -14.32 22.56
CA ALA A 157 7.43 -15.35 22.64
C ALA A 157 6.29 -14.99 23.59
N ASP A 158 6.57 -14.14 24.59
CA ASP A 158 5.63 -13.70 25.62
C ASP A 158 4.88 -12.41 25.25
N LEU A 159 4.90 -11.98 23.96
CA LEU A 159 4.23 -10.78 23.45
C LEU A 159 2.69 -10.86 23.49
#